data_AF-A0A3M1FUW9-F1
#
_entry.id   AF-A0A3M1FUW9-F1
#
_cell.length_a   1.000
_cell.length_b   1.000
_cell.length_c   1.000
_cell.angle_alpha   90.00
_cell.angle_beta   90.00
_cell.angle_gamma   90.00
#
_symmetry.space_group_name_H-M   'P 1'
#
loop_
_entity.id
_entity.type
_entity.pdbx_description
1 polymer ?
#
loop_
_entity_poly.entity_id
_entity_poly.type
_entity_poly.pdbx_seq_one_letter_code
_entity_poly.pdbx_strand_id
1 'polypeptide(L)'
;MKIIVAQRHYIDLEMIEWELRHLDPSRAAGAIFTTSPAEVESAAYNAREPLFLVTGQMLLTDLLWSVNEMARRVRIMRGELKTTILLYTRLPYGEEYIDCVAMKGRVRHSEIARILAERDLAAMNVLQLKEKYPFLTVTTRGREASRWEK
;
A
#
# COMPACT_ATOMS: atom_id res chain seq x y z
N MET A 1 -4.64 4.58 12.35
CA MET A 1 -4.07 4.55 10.98
C MET A 1 -5.10 3.93 10.07
N LYS A 2 -5.37 4.54 8.93
CA LYS A 2 -6.26 4.02 7.91
C LYS A 2 -5.52 2.97 7.07
N ILE A 3 -6.19 1.88 6.73
CA ILE A 3 -5.66 0.85 5.82
C ILE A 3 -6.59 0.76 4.62
N ILE A 4 -6.01 0.78 3.42
CA ILE A 4 -6.71 0.54 2.16
C ILE A 4 -5.95 -0.54 1.40
N VAL A 5 -6.66 -1.57 0.95
CA VAL A 5 -6.17 -2.66 0.11
C VAL A 5 -6.93 -2.58 -1.21
N ALA A 6 -6.23 -2.19 -2.27
CA ALA A 6 -6.85 -1.75 -3.51
C ALA A 6 -6.32 -2.48 -4.75
N GLN A 7 -7.07 -3.47 -5.25
CA GLN A 7 -6.65 -4.44 -6.28
C GLN A 7 -7.67 -4.62 -7.40
N ARG A 8 -7.24 -5.10 -8.57
CA ARG A 8 -8.14 -5.53 -9.65
C ARG A 8 -8.98 -6.76 -9.31
N HIS A 9 -8.39 -7.77 -8.68
CA HIS A 9 -9.02 -9.08 -8.56
C HIS A 9 -9.71 -9.21 -7.20
N TYR A 10 -11.04 -9.36 -7.22
CA TYR A 10 -11.85 -9.56 -6.01
C TYR A 10 -11.37 -10.76 -5.17
N ILE A 11 -10.97 -11.86 -5.81
CA ILE A 11 -10.48 -13.04 -5.09
C ILE A 11 -9.20 -12.75 -4.29
N ASP A 12 -8.32 -11.87 -4.77
CA ASP A 12 -7.12 -11.49 -4.03
C ASP A 12 -7.49 -10.65 -2.79
N LEU A 13 -8.50 -9.77 -2.93
CA LEU A 13 -9.02 -8.98 -1.81
C LEU A 13 -9.65 -9.86 -0.74
N GLU A 14 -10.53 -10.79 -1.12
CA GLU A 14 -11.19 -11.72 -0.20
C GLU A 14 -10.18 -12.58 0.55
N MET A 15 -9.15 -13.08 -0.15
CA MET A 15 -8.11 -13.89 0.47
C MET A 15 -7.27 -13.08 1.47
N ILE A 16 -6.89 -11.83 1.13
CA ILE A 16 -6.14 -10.97 2.06
C ILE A 16 -7.00 -10.59 3.26
N GLU A 17 -8.26 -10.24 3.04
CA GLU A 17 -9.21 -9.92 4.10
C GLU A 17 -9.41 -11.10 5.03
N TRP A 18 -9.63 -12.30 4.48
CA TRP A 18 -9.80 -13.53 5.25
C TRP A 18 -8.56 -13.79 6.12
N GLU A 19 -7.36 -13.78 5.55
CA GLU A 19 -6.11 -13.95 6.29
C GLU A 19 -5.92 -12.87 7.38
N LEU A 20 -6.20 -11.60 7.07
CA LEU A 20 -6.08 -10.51 8.03
C LEU A 20 -7.09 -10.67 9.18
N ARG A 21 -8.32 -11.10 8.88
CA ARG A 21 -9.36 -11.32 9.89
C ARG A 21 -8.97 -12.43 10.87
N HIS A 22 -8.22 -13.45 10.43
CA HIS A 22 -7.68 -14.49 11.31
C HIS A 22 -6.54 -13.96 12.22
N LEU A 23 -5.76 -12.99 11.74
CA LEU A 23 -4.61 -12.44 12.48
C LEU A 23 -4.98 -11.29 13.41
N ASP A 24 -5.77 -10.33 12.92
CA ASP A 24 -6.25 -9.14 13.64
C ASP A 24 -7.66 -8.78 13.13
N PRO A 25 -8.73 -9.34 13.75
CA PRO A 25 -10.11 -9.10 13.36
C PRO A 25 -10.50 -7.62 13.41
N SER A 26 -9.94 -6.87 14.38
CA SER A 26 -10.23 -5.44 14.54
C SER A 26 -9.62 -4.63 13.41
N ARG A 27 -8.41 -5.00 12.95
CA ARG A 27 -7.79 -4.40 11.77
C ARG A 27 -8.58 -4.65 10.50
N ALA A 28 -9.00 -5.90 10.29
CA ALA A 28 -9.78 -6.28 9.12
C ALA A 28 -11.08 -5.48 9.04
N ALA A 29 -11.80 -5.34 10.16
CA ALA A 29 -13.05 -4.57 10.22
C ALA A 29 -12.87 -3.06 9.94
N GLY A 30 -11.69 -2.49 10.24
CA GLY A 30 -11.39 -1.07 9.99
C GLY A 30 -10.74 -0.77 8.63
N ALA A 31 -10.26 -1.79 7.94
CA ALA A 31 -9.61 -1.69 6.63
C ALA A 31 -10.64 -1.58 5.50
N ILE A 32 -10.25 -0.94 4.40
CA ILE A 32 -11.04 -0.91 3.16
C ILE A 32 -10.42 -1.88 2.17
N PHE A 33 -11.23 -2.80 1.64
CA PHE A 33 -10.86 -3.70 0.56
C PHE A 33 -11.68 -3.31 -0.67
N THR A 34 -11.03 -2.85 -1.73
CA THR A 34 -11.76 -2.28 -2.87
C THR A 34 -11.07 -2.56 -4.20
N THR A 35 -11.87 -2.66 -5.26
CA THR A 35 -11.38 -2.64 -6.64
C THR A 35 -11.57 -1.26 -7.29
N SER A 36 -12.13 -0.29 -6.55
CA SER A 36 -12.54 1.01 -7.07
C SER A 36 -11.51 2.10 -6.74
N PRO A 37 -10.83 2.66 -7.74
CA PRO A 37 -9.97 3.83 -7.56
C PRO A 37 -10.66 5.00 -6.88
N ALA A 38 -11.94 5.27 -7.20
CA ALA A 38 -12.70 6.34 -6.58
C ALA A 38 -12.88 6.15 -5.06
N GLU A 39 -13.05 4.90 -4.61
CA GLU A 39 -13.11 4.61 -3.18
C GLU A 39 -11.75 4.81 -2.50
N VAL A 40 -10.66 4.48 -3.18
CA VAL A 40 -9.30 4.76 -2.68
C VAL A 40 -9.09 6.26 -2.51
N GLU A 41 -9.44 7.05 -3.54
CA GLU A 41 -9.28 8.50 -3.50
C GLU A 41 -10.13 9.13 -2.40
N SER A 42 -11.42 8.76 -2.32
CA SER A 42 -12.33 9.22 -1.27
C SER A 42 -11.83 8.87 0.12
N ALA A 43 -11.39 7.63 0.35
CA ALA A 43 -10.87 7.21 1.64
C ALA A 43 -9.55 7.91 1.99
N ALA A 44 -8.66 8.11 1.03
CA ALA A 44 -7.40 8.81 1.23
C ALA A 44 -7.60 10.29 1.59
N TYR A 45 -8.53 10.96 0.89
CA TYR A 45 -8.88 12.36 1.13
C TYR A 45 -9.48 12.58 2.52
N ASN A 46 -10.34 11.67 2.98
CA ASN A 46 -11.02 11.78 4.26
C ASN A 46 -10.18 11.30 5.47
N ALA A 47 -9.12 10.52 5.24
CA ALA A 47 -8.29 9.96 6.30
C ALA A 47 -7.40 11.02 6.97
N ARG A 48 -7.69 11.35 8.23
CA ARG A 48 -6.94 12.31 9.05
C ARG A 48 -5.76 11.68 9.79
N GLU A 49 -5.82 10.38 10.04
CA GLU A 49 -4.75 9.57 10.61
C GLU A 49 -3.73 9.12 9.54
N PRO A 50 -2.53 8.59 9.90
CA PRO A 50 -1.63 7.99 8.91
C PRO A 50 -2.35 6.96 8.02
N LEU A 51 -1.93 6.82 6.76
CA LEU A 51 -2.51 5.87 5.79
C LEU A 51 -1.48 4.82 5.39
N PHE A 52 -1.93 3.57 5.32
CA PHE A 52 -1.22 2.47 4.68
C PHE A 52 -2.03 1.98 3.47
N LEU A 53 -1.47 2.16 2.27
CA LEU A 53 -2.09 1.73 1.02
C LEU A 53 -1.37 0.49 0.50
N VAL A 54 -2.09 -0.62 0.34
CA VAL A 54 -1.62 -1.82 -0.34
C VAL A 54 -2.27 -1.87 -1.71
N THR A 55 -1.49 -1.68 -2.77
CA THR A 55 -2.04 -1.63 -4.12
C THR A 55 -1.19 -2.41 -5.11
N GLY A 56 -1.89 -2.92 -6.10
CA GLY A 56 -1.45 -3.65 -7.26
C GLY A 56 -2.23 -3.13 -8.46
N GLN A 57 -2.18 -3.84 -9.59
CA GLN A 57 -2.85 -3.36 -10.80
C GLN A 57 -4.32 -3.16 -10.49
N MET A 58 -4.83 -1.95 -10.73
CA MET A 58 -6.25 -1.62 -10.62
C MET A 58 -6.82 -1.42 -12.02
N LEU A 59 -8.04 -1.88 -12.25
CA LEU A 59 -8.76 -1.55 -13.48
C LEU A 59 -9.55 -0.26 -13.27
N LEU A 60 -9.36 0.69 -14.17
CA LEU A 60 -10.46 1.53 -14.63
C LEU A 60 -10.55 1.30 -16.15
N THR A 61 -11.75 1.06 -16.67
CA THR A 61 -12.13 1.25 -18.09
C THR A 61 -10.98 1.53 -19.07
N ASP A 62 -10.52 0.53 -19.85
CA ASP A 62 -9.46 0.60 -20.89
C ASP A 62 -8.12 1.30 -20.54
N LEU A 63 -7.98 1.86 -19.34
CA LEU A 63 -6.86 2.60 -18.81
C LEU A 63 -6.49 1.94 -17.48
N LEU A 64 -5.63 0.92 -17.56
CA LEU A 64 -4.92 0.41 -16.38
C LEU A 64 -4.23 1.60 -15.72
N TRP A 65 -4.75 2.06 -14.57
CA TRP A 65 -3.99 2.98 -13.75
C TRP A 65 -2.73 2.23 -13.37
N SER A 66 -1.59 2.78 -13.80
CA SER A 66 -0.34 2.26 -13.28
C SER A 66 -0.40 2.45 -11.77
N VAL A 67 0.08 1.44 -11.06
CA VAL A 67 0.16 1.41 -9.61
C VAL A 67 0.79 2.72 -9.06
N ASN A 68 1.62 3.37 -9.88
CA ASN A 68 2.28 4.63 -9.59
C ASN A 68 1.39 5.86 -9.70
N GLU A 69 0.47 5.90 -10.65
CA GLU A 69 -0.48 7.01 -10.74
C GLU A 69 -1.39 7.05 -9.50
N MET A 70 -1.87 5.89 -9.06
CA MET A 70 -2.63 5.79 -7.81
C MET A 70 -1.80 6.27 -6.60
N ALA A 71 -0.57 5.77 -6.48
CA ALA A 71 0.32 6.15 -5.39
C ALA A 71 0.60 7.67 -5.36
N ARG A 72 0.81 8.28 -6.54
CA ARG A 72 1.04 9.71 -6.70
C ARG A 72 -0.19 10.53 -6.31
N ARG A 73 -1.38 10.16 -6.80
CA ARG A 73 -2.63 10.87 -6.49
C ARG A 73 -2.93 10.85 -5.00
N VAL A 74 -2.81 9.68 -4.37
CA VAL A 74 -2.99 9.53 -2.92
C VAL A 74 -2.03 10.44 -2.16
N ARG A 75 -0.76 10.54 -2.56
CA ARG A 75 0.19 11.47 -1.93
C ARG A 75 -0.22 12.94 -2.11
N ILE A 76 -0.55 13.36 -3.33
CA ILE A 76 -0.95 14.75 -3.62
C ILE A 76 -2.16 15.14 -2.77
N MET A 77 -3.17 14.27 -2.67
CA MET A 77 -4.37 14.53 -1.86
C MET A 77 -4.08 14.63 -0.36
N ARG A 78 -3.09 13.87 0.13
CA ARG A 78 -2.78 13.79 1.57
C ARG A 78 -1.72 14.80 2.02
N GLY A 79 -0.98 15.41 1.09
CA GLY A 79 0.04 16.40 1.40
C GLY A 79 1.10 15.86 2.35
N GLU A 80 1.30 16.53 3.49
CA GLU A 80 2.31 16.18 4.50
C GLU A 80 1.89 15.02 5.42
N LEU A 81 0.65 14.51 5.31
CA LEU A 81 0.20 13.40 6.15
C LEU A 81 0.94 12.12 5.79
N LYS A 82 1.50 11.46 6.81
CA LYS A 82 2.24 10.20 6.66
C LYS A 82 1.44 9.19 5.87
N THR A 83 2.01 8.79 4.72
CA THR A 83 1.43 7.83 3.79
C THR A 83 2.48 6.79 3.45
N THR A 84 2.18 5.53 3.72
CA THR A 84 3.04 4.40 3.36
C THR A 84 2.34 3.57 2.30
N ILE A 85 3.07 3.24 1.24
CA ILE A 85 2.52 2.57 0.07
C ILE A 85 3.29 1.27 -0.17
N LEU A 86 2.57 0.15 -0.17
CA LEU A 86 3.07 -1.19 -0.50
C LEU A 86 2.58 -1.59 -1.90
N LEU A 87 3.52 -1.83 -2.80
CA LEU A 87 3.28 -2.28 -4.16
C LEU A 87 3.61 -3.77 -4.29
N TYR A 88 2.66 -4.58 -4.73
CA TYR A 88 2.87 -6.04 -4.78
C TYR A 88 2.61 -6.71 -6.13
N THR A 89 2.66 -5.94 -7.22
CA THR A 89 2.64 -6.47 -8.60
C THR A 89 4.05 -6.68 -9.14
N ARG A 90 4.21 -7.55 -10.15
CA ARG A 90 5.36 -7.50 -11.05
C ARG A 90 5.32 -6.18 -11.82
N LEU A 91 6.18 -5.25 -11.44
CA LEU A 91 6.26 -3.94 -12.06
C LEU A 91 7.01 -4.05 -13.40
N PRO A 92 6.54 -3.41 -14.49
CA PRO A 92 7.39 -3.15 -15.64
C PRO A 92 8.54 -2.24 -15.20
N TYR A 93 9.75 -2.58 -15.65
CA TYR A 93 10.97 -1.81 -15.39
C TYR A 93 10.80 -0.36 -15.87
N GLY A 94 11.19 0.64 -15.05
CA GLY A 94 11.45 2.00 -15.52
C GLY A 94 10.62 3.15 -14.96
N GLU A 95 9.62 2.91 -14.10
CA GLU A 95 8.85 4.02 -13.50
C GLU A 95 9.52 4.62 -12.24
N GLU A 96 9.28 5.91 -11.99
CA GLU A 96 9.80 6.62 -10.82
C GLU A 96 8.93 6.35 -9.58
N TYR A 97 9.55 5.97 -8.47
CA TYR A 97 8.86 5.67 -7.22
C TYR A 97 9.41 6.54 -6.09
N ILE A 98 8.50 7.13 -5.32
CA ILE A 98 8.82 7.90 -4.12
C ILE A 98 8.21 7.14 -2.93
N ASP A 99 9.00 6.85 -1.90
CA ASP A 99 8.71 6.10 -0.65
C ASP A 99 7.62 5.03 -0.77
N CYS A 100 7.86 4.10 -1.69
CA CYS A 100 7.08 2.89 -1.82
C CYS A 100 7.95 1.69 -1.43
N VAL A 101 7.30 0.67 -0.89
CA VAL A 101 7.92 -0.63 -0.74
C VAL A 101 7.34 -1.57 -1.79
N ALA A 102 8.19 -2.10 -2.66
CA ALA A 102 7.84 -3.06 -3.69
C ALA A 102 8.24 -4.48 -3.30
N MET A 103 7.66 -5.47 -3.97
CA MET A 103 7.94 -6.88 -3.74
C MET A 103 8.87 -7.44 -4.82
N LYS A 104 9.92 -8.17 -4.43
CA LYS A 104 10.91 -8.75 -5.36
C LYS A 104 10.41 -9.99 -6.11
N GLY A 105 9.27 -10.57 -5.74
CA GLY A 105 8.76 -11.85 -6.27
C GLY A 105 7.25 -12.03 -6.12
N ARG A 106 6.75 -13.26 -6.31
CA ARG A 106 5.33 -13.61 -6.09
C ARG A 106 5.05 -13.57 -4.59
N VAL A 107 4.13 -12.71 -4.17
CA VAL A 107 3.78 -12.50 -2.77
C VAL A 107 2.59 -13.37 -2.41
N ARG A 108 2.64 -13.95 -1.22
CA ARG A 108 1.47 -14.67 -0.69
C ARG A 108 0.53 -13.68 -0.01
N HIS A 109 -0.78 -13.87 -0.18
CA HIS A 109 -1.78 -13.06 0.52
C HIS A 109 -1.57 -13.06 2.05
N SER A 110 -1.12 -14.18 2.61
CA SER A 110 -0.72 -14.32 4.02
C SER A 110 0.44 -13.40 4.43
N GLU A 111 1.37 -13.07 3.53
CA GLU A 111 2.49 -12.15 3.83
C GLU A 111 2.01 -10.71 3.89
N ILE A 112 1.11 -10.33 2.99
CA ILE A 112 0.45 -9.02 3.02
C ILE A 112 -0.37 -8.88 4.30
N ALA A 113 -1.18 -9.89 4.63
CA ALA A 113 -1.96 -9.90 5.86
C ALA A 113 -1.09 -9.79 7.12
N ARG A 114 0.07 -10.45 7.16
CA ARG A 114 1.05 -10.32 8.26
C ARG A 114 1.63 -8.92 8.38
N ILE A 115 1.92 -8.24 7.27
CA ILE A 115 2.35 -6.84 7.29
C ILE A 115 1.23 -5.97 7.84
N LEU A 116 -0.01 -6.17 7.37
CA LEU A 116 -1.17 -5.39 7.80
C LEU A 116 -1.54 -5.59 9.29
N ALA A 117 -1.31 -6.78 9.83
CA ALA A 117 -1.53 -7.13 11.23
C ALA A 117 -0.43 -6.62 12.18
N GLU A 118 0.60 -5.95 11.66
CA GLU A 118 1.71 -5.47 12.46
C GLU A 118 1.26 -4.39 13.46
N ARG A 119 1.58 -4.58 14.75
CA ARG A 119 1.08 -3.70 15.83
C ARG A 119 1.57 -2.27 15.66
N ASP A 120 2.85 -2.12 15.31
CA ASP A 120 3.50 -0.82 15.21
C ASP A 120 3.51 -0.27 13.76
N LEU A 121 2.68 -0.83 12.88
CA LEU A 121 2.64 -0.45 11.46
C LEU A 121 2.47 1.06 11.24
N ALA A 122 1.70 1.72 12.11
CA ALA A 122 1.51 3.17 12.06
C ALA A 122 2.78 3.98 12.35
N ALA A 123 3.68 3.44 13.19
CA ALA A 123 4.95 4.07 13.55
C ALA A 123 6.05 3.75 12.52
N MET A 124 5.99 2.58 11.87
CA MET A 124 7.03 2.14 10.93
C MET A 124 7.14 3.03 9.68
N ASN A 125 8.37 3.30 9.25
CA ASN A 125 8.66 3.86 7.93
C ASN A 125 9.02 2.75 6.91
N VAL A 126 9.26 3.13 5.66
CA VAL A 126 9.56 2.19 4.56
C VAL A 126 10.84 1.39 4.79
N LEU A 127 11.85 1.96 5.45
CA LEU A 127 13.12 1.29 5.75
C LEU A 127 12.94 0.24 6.84
N GLN A 128 12.25 0.58 7.92
CA GLN A 128 11.94 -0.34 9.02
C GLN A 128 11.08 -1.52 8.54
N LEU A 129 10.13 -1.27 7.64
CA LEU A 129 9.37 -2.34 6.99
C LEU A 129 10.31 -3.26 6.19
N LYS A 130 11.22 -2.68 5.40
CA LYS A 130 12.19 -3.44 4.59
C LYS A 130 13.15 -4.29 5.43
N GLU A 131 13.56 -3.81 6.59
CA GLU A 131 14.38 -4.55 7.55
C GLU A 131 13.60 -5.73 8.14
N LYS A 132 12.35 -5.48 8.56
CA LYS A 132 11.50 -6.50 9.17
C LYS A 132 11.03 -7.58 8.18
N TYR A 133 10.79 -7.21 6.92
CA TYR A 133 10.37 -8.13 5.87
C TYR A 133 11.39 -8.10 4.70
N PRO A 134 12.45 -8.93 4.75
CA PRO A 134 13.56 -8.85 3.81
C PRO A 134 13.19 -9.05 2.33
N PHE A 135 12.04 -9.67 2.05
CA PHE A 135 11.51 -9.88 0.69
C PHE A 135 10.92 -8.60 0.05
N LEU A 136 10.68 -7.56 0.85
CA LEU A 136 10.44 -6.20 0.38
C LEU A 136 11.68 -5.64 -0.32
N THR A 137 11.47 -4.65 -1.18
CA THR A 137 12.49 -3.79 -1.80
C THR A 137 12.00 -2.36 -1.72
N VAL A 138 12.86 -1.45 -1.27
CA VAL A 138 12.52 -0.04 -1.23
C VAL A 138 12.80 0.55 -2.60
N THR A 139 11.79 1.18 -3.20
CA THR A 139 11.94 1.90 -4.45
C THR A 139 11.86 3.39 -4.11
N THR A 140 13.03 4.00 -3.93
CA THR A 140 13.19 5.43 -3.72
C THR A 140 14.06 5.99 -4.84
N ARG A 141 13.46 6.63 -5.84
CA ARG A 141 14.16 7.53 -6.74
C ARG A 141 13.35 8.81 -6.88
N GLY A 142 13.84 9.84 -6.19
CA GLY A 142 13.37 11.22 -6.20
C GLY A 142 14.23 11.98 -5.18
N ARG A 143 14.58 13.24 -5.44
CA ARG A 143 15.47 14.09 -4.61
C ARG A 143 15.00 14.31 -3.15
N GLU A 144 13.88 13.73 -2.74
CA GLU A 144 13.20 13.99 -1.46
C GLU A 144 13.41 12.91 -0.39
N ALA A 145 13.92 11.72 -0.74
CA ALA A 145 14.17 10.66 0.25
C ALA A 145 15.16 11.11 1.36
N SER A 146 16.05 12.06 1.04
CA SER A 146 17.05 12.62 1.96
C SER A 146 16.50 13.64 2.97
N ARG A 147 15.25 14.07 2.86
CA ARG A 147 14.66 15.05 3.81
C ARG A 147 14.18 14.42 5.11
N TRP A 148 13.91 13.12 5.12
CA TRP A 148 13.27 12.43 6.24
C TRP A 148 14.16 11.35 6.88
N GLU A 149 15.43 11.29 6.48
CA GLU A 149 16.52 10.53 7.14
C GLU A 149 17.16 11.30 8.32
N LYS A 150 16.52 12.37 8.81
CA LYS A 150 16.93 13.11 10.01
C LYS A 150 15.85 13.11 11.07
#